data_AF-A0A8C5K3F5-F1
#
_entry.id   AF-A0A8C5K3F5-F1
#
_cell.length_a   1.000
_cell.length_b   1.000
_cell.length_c   1.000
_cell.angle_alpha   90.00
_cell.angle_beta   90.00
_cell.angle_gamma   90.00
#
_symmetry.space_group_name_H-M   'P 1'
#
loop_
_entity.id
_entity.type
_entity.pdbx_description
1 polymer ?
#
loop_
_entity_poly.entity_id
_entity_poly.type
_entity_poly.pdbx_seq_one_letter_code
_entity_poly.pdbx_strand_id
1 'polypeptide(L)'
;AMTGPWLLLLLPLGCPALPTGLTHMPLPSLAPPVTLLENGKQQVLVVCLVLDASPPGLDGSVWFSAGNGSALNAFTYGPSPATDGTWTSLAHLSLAPEELVAWEPLVCHTGPRAGGQSRSTHPLQLAGEPSTARTCFQEPLRGPLGQALRLGVLRLLLFKLLLFDVLLTCSCLCIDHHLLSGQPPPAGEPLGPTCCPWPL
;
A
#
# COMPACT_ATOMS: atom_id res chain seq x y z
N ALA A 1 -1.46 -46.13 -24.59
CA ALA A 1 -0.29 -45.26 -24.72
C ALA A 1 -0.76 -43.94 -25.35
N MET A 2 -1.25 -43.00 -24.54
CA MET A 2 -0.54 -41.90 -23.85
C MET A 2 -0.26 -40.67 -24.74
N THR A 3 -1.32 -40.03 -25.22
CA THR A 3 -1.31 -38.66 -25.77
C THR A 3 -2.38 -37.82 -25.06
N GLY A 4 -2.13 -37.53 -23.79
CA GLY A 4 -3.06 -36.74 -22.97
C GLY A 4 -2.53 -36.50 -21.56
N PRO A 5 -1.45 -35.71 -21.42
CA PRO A 5 -1.37 -34.85 -20.23
C PRO A 5 -0.86 -33.42 -20.48
N TRP A 6 -0.45 -33.06 -21.70
CA TRP A 6 0.28 -31.79 -21.94
C TRP A 6 -0.60 -30.55 -22.17
N LEU A 7 -1.91 -30.71 -22.40
CA LEU A 7 -2.84 -29.57 -22.57
C LEU A 7 -3.34 -28.98 -21.24
N LEU A 8 -3.09 -29.64 -20.10
CA LEU A 8 -3.52 -29.18 -18.77
C LEU A 8 -2.50 -28.27 -18.07
N LEU A 9 -1.29 -28.11 -18.63
CA LEU A 9 -0.22 -27.31 -18.01
C LEU A 9 -0.27 -25.81 -18.36
N LEU A 10 -1.22 -25.36 -19.18
CA LEU A 10 -1.37 -23.94 -19.55
C LEU A 10 -2.41 -23.17 -18.70
N LEU A 11 -3.00 -23.78 -17.67
CA LEU A 11 -4.06 -23.13 -16.87
C LEU A 11 -3.68 -22.38 -15.57
N PRO A 12 -2.43 -22.30 -15.05
CA PRO A 12 -2.20 -21.53 -13.81
C PRO A 12 -1.71 -20.10 -14.06
N LEU A 13 -1.95 -19.50 -15.23
CA LEU A 13 -1.79 -18.05 -15.44
C LEU A 13 -3.12 -17.29 -15.54
N GLY A 14 -4.24 -17.96 -15.22
CA GLY A 14 -5.46 -17.26 -14.82
C GLY A 14 -5.27 -16.77 -13.40
N CYS A 15 -4.74 -15.55 -13.24
CA CYS A 15 -4.99 -14.79 -12.03
C CYS A 15 -6.50 -14.88 -11.76
N PRO A 16 -6.97 -15.45 -10.64
CA PRO A 16 -8.28 -15.04 -10.16
C PRO A 16 -8.06 -13.58 -9.75
N ALA A 17 -8.29 -12.66 -10.70
CA ALA A 17 -8.72 -11.33 -10.36
C ALA A 17 -9.78 -11.54 -9.28
N LEU A 18 -9.50 -11.03 -8.08
CA LEU A 18 -10.43 -11.11 -6.98
C LEU A 18 -11.82 -10.73 -7.50
N PRO A 19 -12.89 -11.37 -7.02
CA PRO A 19 -14.19 -10.72 -7.09
C PRO A 19 -14.15 -9.56 -6.09
N THR A 20 -13.42 -8.48 -6.38
CA THR A 20 -13.65 -7.17 -5.78
C THR A 20 -14.87 -6.58 -6.46
N GLY A 21 -15.98 -7.30 -6.36
CA GLY A 21 -17.33 -6.76 -6.51
C GLY A 21 -17.75 -6.05 -5.21
N LEU A 22 -16.83 -5.29 -4.61
CA LEU A 22 -17.26 -4.18 -3.78
C LEU A 22 -17.77 -3.16 -4.78
N THR A 23 -19.08 -2.93 -4.79
CA THR A 23 -19.64 -1.71 -5.37
C THR A 23 -18.78 -0.56 -4.85
N HIS A 24 -17.91 -0.01 -5.71
CA HIS A 24 -16.99 1.08 -5.37
C HIS A 24 -17.85 2.31 -5.10
N MET A 25 -18.31 2.38 -3.85
CA MET A 25 -19.15 3.44 -3.34
C MET A 25 -18.21 4.45 -2.71
N PRO A 26 -18.19 5.71 -3.19
CA PRO A 26 -17.27 6.70 -2.66
C PRO A 26 -17.46 6.83 -1.16
N LEU A 27 -16.37 6.86 -0.41
CA LEU A 27 -16.35 6.97 1.04
C LEU A 27 -15.68 8.28 1.45
N PRO A 28 -16.46 9.33 1.75
CA PRO A 28 -15.90 10.59 2.22
C PRO A 28 -15.48 10.47 3.69
N SER A 29 -14.41 11.17 4.06
CA SER A 29 -13.90 11.27 5.42
C SER A 29 -13.33 12.67 5.66
N LEU A 30 -13.73 13.30 6.76
CA LEU A 30 -13.21 14.58 7.21
C LEU A 30 -11.98 14.35 8.09
N ALA A 31 -10.86 14.97 7.73
CA ALA A 31 -9.68 15.01 8.57
C ALA A 31 -9.88 16.00 9.74
N PRO A 32 -9.17 15.81 10.87
CA PRO A 32 -9.16 16.79 11.95
C PRO A 32 -8.75 18.19 11.45
N PRO A 33 -9.40 19.28 11.92
CA PRO A 33 -9.05 20.64 11.54
C PRO A 33 -7.62 21.00 11.93
N VAL A 34 -6.91 21.73 11.07
CA VAL A 34 -5.54 22.20 11.31
C VAL A 34 -5.53 23.72 11.29
N THR A 35 -4.92 24.34 12.31
CA THR A 35 -4.71 25.79 12.32
C THR A 35 -3.40 26.15 11.64
N LEU A 36 -3.44 27.06 10.68
CA LEU A 36 -2.29 27.56 9.93
C LEU A 36 -2.23 29.09 9.97
N LEU A 37 -1.06 29.66 9.69
CA LEU A 37 -0.93 31.10 9.44
C LEU A 37 -0.78 31.33 7.93
N GLU A 38 -1.78 31.96 7.32
CA GLU A 38 -1.73 32.41 5.93
C GLU A 38 -1.70 33.94 5.90
N ASN A 39 -0.69 34.53 5.26
CA ASN A 39 -0.49 35.98 5.18
C ASN A 39 -0.55 36.71 6.55
N GLY A 40 -0.04 36.07 7.61
CA GLY A 40 -0.03 36.63 8.97
C GLY A 40 -1.39 36.57 9.70
N LYS A 41 -2.41 35.96 9.09
CA LYS A 41 -3.70 35.68 9.72
C LYS A 41 -3.83 34.20 10.04
N GLN A 42 -4.40 33.89 11.19
CA GLN A 42 -4.74 32.51 11.52
C GLN A 42 -5.90 32.06 10.62
N GLN A 43 -5.78 30.85 10.08
CA GLN A 43 -6.79 30.17 9.28
C GLN A 43 -6.97 28.76 9.81
N VAL A 44 -8.15 28.20 9.61
CA VAL A 44 -8.48 26.81 9.93
C VAL A 44 -8.69 26.06 8.63
N LEU A 45 -7.82 25.09 8.38
CA LEU A 45 -7.89 24.23 7.22
C LEU A 45 -8.61 22.94 7.58
N VAL A 46 -9.64 22.60 6.81
CA VAL A 46 -10.32 21.32 6.87
C VAL A 46 -10.16 20.61 5.54
N VAL A 47 -9.82 19.33 5.59
CA VAL A 47 -9.62 18.49 4.41
C VAL A 47 -10.65 17.37 4.40
N CYS A 48 -11.25 17.14 3.23
CA CYS A 48 -12.06 15.96 2.96
C CYS A 48 -11.36 15.06 1.96
N LEU A 49 -11.16 13.81 2.36
CA LEU A 49 -10.65 12.74 1.51
C LEU A 49 -11.80 11.82 1.12
N VAL A 50 -11.92 11.52 -0.17
CA VAL A 50 -12.88 10.55 -0.70
C VAL A 50 -12.12 9.37 -1.25
N LEU A 51 -12.30 8.21 -0.62
CA LEU A 51 -11.84 6.92 -1.13
C LEU A 51 -12.86 6.36 -2.11
N ASP A 52 -12.44 5.45 -3.00
CA ASP A 52 -13.30 4.85 -4.03
C ASP A 52 -14.02 5.93 -4.87
N ALA A 53 -13.29 7.00 -5.19
CA ALA A 53 -13.80 8.11 -5.98
C ALA A 53 -14.05 7.70 -7.43
N SER A 54 -14.82 8.53 -8.14
CA SER A 54 -15.01 8.37 -9.57
C SER A 54 -13.71 8.66 -10.34
N PRO A 55 -13.38 7.88 -11.40
CA PRO A 55 -12.28 8.21 -12.29
C PRO A 55 -12.44 9.59 -12.94
N PRO A 56 -11.35 10.21 -13.44
CA PRO A 56 -11.42 11.44 -14.20
C PRO A 56 -12.31 11.27 -15.44
N GLY A 57 -13.12 12.28 -15.74
CA GLY A 57 -14.06 12.28 -16.87
C GLY A 57 -15.44 11.68 -16.57
N LEU A 58 -15.66 11.16 -15.36
CA LEU A 58 -16.96 10.72 -14.85
C LEU A 58 -17.48 11.70 -13.78
N ASP A 59 -18.79 11.69 -13.53
CA ASP A 59 -19.47 12.61 -12.60
C ASP A 59 -19.15 12.31 -11.13
N GLY A 60 -18.03 12.84 -10.64
CA GLY A 60 -17.66 12.81 -9.22
C GLY A 60 -17.31 14.20 -8.72
N SER A 61 -17.98 14.67 -7.66
CA SER A 61 -17.66 15.94 -7.02
C SER A 61 -17.54 15.81 -5.51
N VAL A 62 -16.81 16.73 -4.89
CA VAL A 62 -16.62 16.84 -3.45
C VAL A 62 -16.98 18.27 -3.05
N TRP A 63 -17.88 18.43 -2.09
CA TRP A 63 -18.31 19.75 -1.62
C TRP A 63 -18.57 19.73 -0.11
N PHE A 64 -18.56 20.91 0.48
CA PHE A 64 -18.80 21.10 1.90
C PHE A 64 -20.13 21.81 2.12
N SER A 65 -20.82 21.48 3.21
CA SER A 65 -21.95 22.26 3.70
C SER A 65 -21.77 22.62 5.16
N ALA A 66 -22.27 23.79 5.52
CA ALA A 66 -22.37 24.23 6.91
C ALA A 66 -23.65 23.72 7.59
N GLY A 67 -23.75 23.95 8.90
CA GLY A 67 -24.93 23.58 9.70
C GLY A 67 -26.24 24.22 9.24
N ASN A 68 -26.16 25.38 8.59
CA ASN A 68 -27.31 26.05 7.97
C ASN A 68 -27.72 25.45 6.61
N GLY A 69 -27.03 24.41 6.12
CA GLY A 69 -27.27 23.76 4.84
C GLY A 69 -26.70 24.47 3.62
N SER A 70 -26.05 25.63 3.79
CA SER A 70 -25.40 26.33 2.69
C SER A 70 -24.14 25.58 2.22
N ALA A 71 -23.90 25.61 0.91
CA ALA A 71 -22.70 25.04 0.31
C ALA A 71 -21.52 26.02 0.45
N LEU A 72 -20.37 25.52 0.89
CA LEU A 72 -19.16 26.30 1.06
C LEU A 72 -18.25 26.15 -0.16
N ASN A 73 -17.64 27.27 -0.55
CA ASN A 73 -16.67 27.24 -1.64
C ASN A 73 -15.37 26.60 -1.14
N ALA A 74 -14.94 25.55 -1.81
CA ALA A 74 -13.77 24.77 -1.45
C ALA A 74 -12.91 24.52 -2.68
N PHE A 75 -11.62 24.32 -2.45
CA PHE A 75 -10.69 23.95 -3.51
C PHE A 75 -10.65 22.43 -3.65
N THR A 76 -10.83 21.92 -4.87
CA THR A 76 -10.80 20.49 -5.17
C THR A 76 -9.57 20.14 -6.01
N TYR A 77 -8.84 19.10 -5.61
CA TYR A 77 -7.68 18.60 -6.37
C TYR A 77 -8.06 17.61 -7.47
N GLY A 78 -9.30 17.12 -7.45
CA GLY A 78 -9.80 16.12 -8.40
C GLY A 78 -9.34 14.69 -8.08
N PRO A 79 -9.76 13.71 -8.90
CA PRO A 79 -9.44 12.31 -8.70
C PRO A 79 -7.99 12.00 -9.10
N SER A 80 -7.27 11.29 -8.23
CA SER A 80 -5.93 10.77 -8.43
C SER A 80 -5.92 9.25 -8.26
N PRO A 81 -5.05 8.53 -9.00
CA PRO A 81 -4.96 7.08 -8.87
C PRO A 81 -4.32 6.68 -7.54
N ALA A 82 -4.92 5.72 -6.84
CA ALA A 82 -4.41 5.13 -5.62
C ALA A 82 -3.58 3.88 -5.91
N THR A 83 -2.77 3.47 -4.92
CA THR A 83 -1.87 2.31 -5.04
C THR A 83 -2.58 0.97 -5.17
N ASP A 84 -3.83 0.89 -4.74
CA ASP A 84 -4.69 -0.29 -4.82
C ASP A 84 -5.44 -0.39 -6.17
N GLY A 85 -5.20 0.54 -7.10
CA GLY A 85 -5.86 0.61 -8.39
C GLY A 85 -7.22 1.32 -8.37
N THR A 86 -7.64 1.84 -7.21
CA THR A 86 -8.84 2.70 -7.09
C THR A 86 -8.49 4.17 -7.37
N TRP A 87 -9.48 5.05 -7.28
CA TRP A 87 -9.28 6.50 -7.37
C TRP A 87 -9.60 7.16 -6.03
N THR A 88 -8.86 8.22 -5.70
CA THR A 88 -9.11 9.05 -4.52
C THR A 88 -9.29 10.49 -4.95
N SER A 89 -10.21 11.21 -4.31
CA SER A 89 -10.39 12.64 -4.55
C SER A 89 -10.22 13.42 -3.26
N LEU A 90 -9.62 14.61 -3.36
CA LEU A 90 -9.36 15.46 -2.19
C LEU A 90 -9.93 16.86 -2.42
N ALA A 91 -10.51 17.43 -1.37
CA ALA A 91 -10.91 18.83 -1.33
C ALA A 91 -10.51 19.45 0.00
N HIS A 92 -10.17 20.73 -0.01
CA HIS A 92 -9.86 21.49 1.20
C HIS A 92 -10.68 22.77 1.27
N LEU A 93 -10.96 23.18 2.50
CA LEU A 93 -11.67 24.40 2.86
C LEU A 93 -10.83 25.17 3.87
N SER A 94 -10.54 26.43 3.57
CA SER A 94 -9.88 27.37 4.49
C SER A 94 -10.94 28.30 5.07
N LEU A 95 -11.01 28.38 6.40
CA LEU A 95 -11.98 29.19 7.14
C LEU A 95 -11.26 30.12 8.11
N ALA A 96 -11.72 31.36 8.19
CA ALA A 96 -11.23 32.28 9.20
C ALA A 96 -11.79 31.90 10.59
N PRO A 97 -11.01 32.04 11.68
CA PRO A 97 -11.42 31.71 13.05
C PRO A 97 -12.78 32.30 13.46
N GLU A 98 -13.06 33.53 13.02
CA GLU A 98 -14.31 34.25 13.27
C GLU A 98 -15.53 33.61 12.62
N GLU A 99 -15.35 32.82 11.57
CA GLU A 99 -16.43 32.19 10.81
C GLU A 99 -16.78 30.77 11.31
N LEU A 100 -15.91 30.13 12.11
CA LEU A 100 -16.11 28.74 12.55
C LEU A 100 -17.46 28.52 13.22
N VAL A 101 -17.84 29.42 14.13
CA VAL A 101 -19.08 29.33 14.89
C VAL A 101 -20.31 29.40 13.97
N ALA A 102 -20.22 30.15 12.87
CA ALA A 102 -21.32 30.31 11.92
C ALA A 102 -21.51 29.08 11.02
N TRP A 103 -20.44 28.33 10.78
CA TRP A 103 -20.44 27.22 9.82
C TRP A 103 -20.57 25.83 10.47
N GLU A 104 -20.57 25.76 11.80
CA GLU A 104 -20.77 24.51 12.54
C GLU A 104 -22.21 23.96 12.46
N PRO A 105 -22.37 22.62 12.38
CA PRO A 105 -21.33 21.63 12.10
C PRO A 105 -21.00 21.56 10.60
N LEU A 106 -19.75 21.23 10.28
CA LEU A 106 -19.29 21.07 8.91
C LEU A 106 -19.53 19.63 8.41
N VAL A 107 -20.05 19.49 7.19
CA VAL A 107 -20.27 18.20 6.55
C VAL A 107 -19.57 18.18 5.19
N CYS A 108 -18.85 17.10 4.89
CA CYS A 108 -18.36 16.84 3.54
C CYS A 108 -19.28 15.89 2.81
N HIS A 109 -19.53 16.17 1.53
CA HIS A 109 -20.36 15.39 0.65
C HIS A 109 -19.57 14.96 -0.57
N THR A 110 -19.92 13.81 -1.10
CA THR A 110 -19.42 13.33 -2.39
C THR A 110 -20.53 12.64 -3.17
N GLY A 111 -20.51 12.81 -4.48
CA GLY A 111 -21.48 12.18 -5.35
C GLY A 111 -21.54 12.80 -6.74
N PRO A 112 -22.43 12.27 -7.59
CA PRO A 112 -22.69 12.83 -8.90
C PRO A 112 -23.36 14.19 -8.77
N ARG A 113 -22.90 15.15 -9.57
CA ARG A 113 -23.45 16.52 -9.55
C ARG A 113 -24.90 16.60 -10.06
N ALA A 114 -25.34 15.58 -10.82
CA ALA A 114 -26.65 15.49 -11.47
C ALA A 114 -27.75 14.79 -10.64
N GLY A 115 -27.77 14.95 -9.30
CA GLY A 115 -28.90 14.52 -8.47
C GLY A 115 -28.99 13.02 -8.19
N GLY A 116 -27.92 12.26 -8.39
CA GLY A 116 -27.82 10.88 -7.89
C GLY A 116 -27.60 10.83 -6.37
N GLN A 117 -27.55 9.62 -5.80
CA GLN A 117 -27.34 9.42 -4.36
C GLN A 117 -25.96 9.97 -3.94
N SER A 118 -25.95 11.04 -3.16
CA SER A 118 -24.75 11.60 -2.53
C SER A 118 -24.48 10.91 -1.20
N ARG A 119 -23.20 10.75 -0.85
CA ARG A 119 -22.77 10.27 0.46
C ARG A 119 -22.16 11.41 1.25
N SER A 120 -22.46 11.46 2.54
CA SER A 120 -22.02 12.51 3.44
C SER A 120 -21.26 11.93 4.62
N THR A 121 -20.32 12.72 5.16
CA THR A 121 -19.66 12.40 6.43
C THR A 121 -20.59 12.66 7.62
N HIS A 122 -20.18 12.19 8.79
CA HIS A 122 -20.77 12.69 10.03
C HIS A 122 -20.46 14.19 10.20
N PRO A 123 -21.36 14.97 10.83
CA PRO A 123 -21.12 16.38 11.09
C PRO A 123 -19.93 16.59 12.04
N LEU A 124 -18.98 17.43 11.63
CA LEU A 124 -17.79 17.78 12.39
C LEU A 124 -17.99 19.10 13.14
N GLN A 125 -17.75 19.11 14.45
CA GLN A 125 -17.74 20.31 15.26
C GLN A 125 -16.35 20.96 15.22
N LEU A 126 -16.28 22.28 14.98
CA LEU A 126 -15.01 23.02 14.83
C LEU A 126 -14.57 23.71 16.14
N ALA A 127 -15.50 24.04 17.05
CA ALA A 127 -15.28 24.78 18.30
C ALA A 127 -15.11 23.89 19.54
N GLY A 128 -14.91 22.58 19.37
CA GLY A 128 -14.46 21.72 20.46
C GLY A 128 -12.98 21.95 20.75
N GLU A 129 -12.58 21.95 22.04
CA GLU A 129 -11.24 22.27 22.56
C GLU A 129 -10.10 22.07 21.55
N PRO A 130 -9.14 23.02 21.46
CA PRO A 130 -7.95 22.83 20.66
C PRO A 130 -7.35 21.51 21.14
N SER A 131 -7.40 20.48 20.29
CA SER A 131 -6.88 19.17 20.61
C SER A 131 -5.41 19.36 20.94
N THR A 132 -5.13 19.55 22.23
CA THR A 132 -3.83 19.87 22.81
C THR A 132 -2.81 19.06 22.09
N ALA A 133 -2.02 19.73 21.24
CA ALA A 133 -0.93 19.15 20.49
C ALA A 133 -1.12 17.64 20.27
N ARG A 134 -2.09 17.25 19.44
CA ARG A 134 -1.87 16.04 18.64
C ARG A 134 -0.81 16.43 17.61
N THR A 135 0.42 16.66 18.09
CA THR A 135 1.62 16.12 17.50
C THR A 135 1.15 14.87 16.80
N CYS A 136 1.23 14.83 15.46
CA CYS A 136 0.99 13.59 14.73
C CYS A 136 1.59 12.52 15.60
N PHE A 137 0.75 11.61 16.14
CA PHE A 137 1.30 10.45 16.78
C PHE A 137 2.06 9.85 15.61
N GLN A 138 3.37 10.03 15.63
CA GLN A 138 4.25 9.26 14.80
C GLN A 138 4.07 7.90 15.44
N GLU A 139 2.98 7.20 15.08
CA GLU A 139 2.86 5.78 15.28
C GLU A 139 4.24 5.29 14.84
N PRO A 140 5.08 4.79 15.78
CA PRO A 140 6.27 4.08 15.35
C PRO A 140 5.69 3.03 14.43
N LEU A 141 6.09 3.03 13.15
CA LEU A 141 5.65 2.07 12.14
C LEU A 141 5.89 0.65 12.68
N ARG A 142 5.00 0.16 13.52
CA ARG A 142 5.10 -1.07 14.28
C ARG A 142 4.05 -2.00 13.69
N GLY A 143 4.38 -2.41 12.47
CA GLY A 143 3.65 -3.31 11.59
C GLY A 143 3.66 -2.74 10.16
N PRO A 144 3.73 -3.53 9.08
CA PRO A 144 4.16 -4.91 8.84
C PRO A 144 5.58 -5.00 8.22
N LEU A 145 6.36 -3.92 8.24
CA LEU A 145 7.72 -3.89 7.66
C LEU A 145 8.66 -4.91 8.36
N GLY A 146 8.57 -5.02 9.68
CA GLY A 146 9.34 -6.00 10.45
C GLY A 146 8.93 -7.45 10.18
N GLN A 147 7.66 -7.71 9.85
CA GLN A 147 7.17 -9.04 9.47
C GLN A 147 7.67 -9.42 8.07
N ALA A 148 7.63 -8.49 7.12
CA ALA A 148 8.16 -8.66 5.77
C ALA A 148 9.69 -8.86 5.77
N LEU A 149 10.42 -8.09 6.59
CA LEU A 149 11.86 -8.25 6.77
C LEU A 149 12.20 -9.61 7.43
N ARG A 150 11.43 -10.05 8.43
CA ARG A 150 11.61 -11.38 9.05
C ARG A 150 11.35 -12.52 8.07
N LEU A 151 10.30 -12.42 7.25
CA LEU A 151 10.03 -13.40 6.20
C LEU A 151 11.10 -13.39 5.10
N GLY A 152 11.62 -12.21 4.75
CA GLY A 152 12.75 -12.06 3.84
C GLY A 152 14.03 -12.72 4.36
N VAL A 153 14.38 -12.50 5.63
CA VAL A 153 15.54 -13.14 6.27
C VAL A 153 15.35 -14.65 6.37
N LEU A 154 14.15 -15.12 6.77
CA LEU A 154 13.84 -16.55 6.83
C LEU A 154 13.96 -17.21 5.45
N ARG A 155 13.45 -16.57 4.40
CA ARG A 155 13.57 -17.05 3.02
C ARG A 155 15.03 -17.14 2.57
N LEU A 156 15.85 -16.15 2.89
CA LEU A 156 17.28 -16.16 2.57
C LEU A 156 18.02 -17.26 3.32
N LEU A 157 17.70 -17.50 4.59
CA LEU A 157 18.30 -18.56 5.40
C LEU A 157 17.95 -19.94 4.84
N LEU A 158 16.68 -20.18 4.51
CA LEU A 158 16.24 -21.44 3.90
C LEU A 158 16.92 -21.69 2.55
N PHE A 159 17.06 -20.66 1.72
CA PHE A 159 17.78 -20.76 0.45
C PHE A 159 19.25 -21.10 0.66
N LYS A 160 19.92 -20.47 1.63
CA LYS A 160 21.32 -20.76 1.96
C LYS A 160 21.49 -22.19 2.46
N LEU A 161 20.61 -22.66 3.34
CA LEU A 161 20.63 -24.05 3.82
C LEU A 161 20.41 -25.06 2.70
N LEU A 162 19.47 -24.78 1.78
CA LEU A 162 19.24 -25.62 0.60
C LEU A 162 20.48 -25.69 -0.30
N LEU A 163 21.15 -24.56 -0.54
CA LEU A 163 22.40 -24.55 -1.30
C LEU A 163 23.50 -25.36 -0.62
N PHE A 164 23.65 -25.23 0.71
CA PHE A 164 24.61 -26.03 1.47
C PHE A 164 24.30 -27.53 1.40
N ASP A 165 23.03 -27.91 1.53
CA ASP A 165 22.59 -29.30 1.43
C ASP A 165 22.87 -29.90 0.05
N VAL A 166 22.61 -29.14 -1.03
CA VAL A 166 22.95 -29.54 -2.39
C VAL A 166 24.46 -29.68 -2.56
N LEU A 167 25.26 -28.73 -2.07
CA LEU A 167 26.72 -28.79 -2.17
C LEU A 167 27.31 -29.95 -1.37
N LEU A 168 26.78 -30.23 -0.18
CA LEU A 168 27.16 -31.38 0.64
C LEU A 168 26.75 -32.69 -0.04
N THR A 169 25.53 -32.78 -0.57
CA THR A 169 25.06 -33.94 -1.31
C THR A 169 25.92 -34.19 -2.55
N CYS A 170 26.25 -33.15 -3.32
CA CYS A 170 27.17 -33.23 -4.46
C CYS A 170 28.57 -33.67 -4.02
N SER A 171 29.08 -33.15 -2.90
CA SER A 171 30.40 -33.51 -2.38
C SER A 171 30.45 -34.97 -1.90
N CYS A 172 29.42 -35.45 -1.20
CA CYS A 172 29.27 -36.84 -0.80
C CYS A 172 29.18 -37.76 -2.02
N LEU A 173 28.39 -37.40 -3.04
CA LEU A 173 28.30 -38.16 -4.29
C LEU A 173 29.61 -38.16 -5.08
N CYS A 174 30.36 -37.06 -5.08
CA CYS A 174 31.70 -37.01 -5.68
C CYS A 174 32.69 -37.92 -4.94
N ILE A 175 32.62 -37.97 -3.60
CA ILE A 175 33.45 -38.85 -2.77
C ILE A 175 33.05 -40.33 -2.96
N ASP A 176 31.76 -40.64 -2.99
CA ASP A 176 31.25 -41.99 -3.26
C ASP A 176 31.57 -42.46 -4.68
N HIS A 177 31.48 -41.59 -5.68
CA HIS A 177 31.93 -41.92 -7.04
C HIS A 177 33.45 -42.19 -7.09
N HIS A 178 34.25 -41.49 -6.28
CA HIS A 178 35.69 -41.77 -6.18
C HIS A 178 36.00 -43.08 -5.43
N LEU A 179 35.17 -43.47 -4.46
CA LEU A 179 35.29 -44.73 -3.73
C LEU A 179 34.79 -45.93 -4.56
N LEU A 180 33.75 -45.77 -5.39
CA LEU A 180 33.29 -46.80 -6.33
C LEU A 180 34.14 -46.89 -7.61
N SER A 181 34.85 -45.82 -8.00
CA SER A 181 35.71 -45.82 -9.20
C SER A 181 37.09 -46.45 -8.98
N GLY A 182 37.38 -47.00 -7.80
CA GLY A 182 38.42 -48.02 -7.57
C GLY A 182 39.74 -47.87 -8.34
N GLN A 183 40.33 -46.67 -8.39
CA GLN A 183 41.62 -46.47 -9.07
C GLN A 183 42.67 -45.96 -8.06
N PRO A 184 43.78 -46.71 -7.84
CA PRO A 184 44.86 -46.25 -6.97
C PRO A 184 45.60 -45.07 -7.62
N PRO A 185 46.22 -44.17 -6.82
CA PRO A 185 46.95 -43.03 -7.38
C PRO A 185 48.18 -43.51 -8.16
N PRO A 186 48.51 -42.91 -9.33
CA PRO A 186 49.79 -43.14 -9.95
C PRO A 186 50.89 -42.57 -9.04
N ALA A 187 51.87 -43.40 -8.75
CA ALA A 187 53.02 -43.05 -7.94
C ALA A 187 53.87 -41.99 -8.66
N GLY A 188 54.08 -40.86 -7.99
CA GLY A 188 55.10 -39.88 -8.31
C GLY A 188 54.64 -38.77 -9.25
N GLU A 189 54.22 -37.63 -8.68
CA GLU A 189 54.71 -36.28 -9.01
C GLU A 189 54.01 -35.22 -8.12
N PRO A 190 54.62 -34.04 -7.90
CA PRO A 190 54.28 -33.17 -6.77
C PRO A 190 52.95 -32.42 -6.94
N LEU A 191 52.28 -32.25 -5.81
CA LEU A 191 51.01 -31.54 -5.60
C LEU A 191 50.95 -30.18 -6.32
N GLY A 192 50.26 -30.13 -7.46
CA GLY A 192 49.68 -28.92 -8.03
C GLY A 192 48.21 -28.80 -7.58
N PRO A 193 47.76 -27.67 -7.03
CA PRO A 193 46.38 -27.51 -6.63
C PRO A 193 45.57 -27.19 -7.88
N THR A 194 44.90 -28.18 -8.46
CA THR A 194 43.94 -27.91 -9.54
C THR A 194 42.72 -28.79 -9.32
N CYS A 195 41.77 -28.23 -8.57
CA CYS A 195 40.35 -28.24 -8.92
C CYS A 195 39.58 -27.56 -7.79
N CYS A 196 39.40 -26.24 -7.94
CA CYS A 196 38.18 -25.48 -7.64
C CYS A 196 38.52 -23.98 -7.71
N PRO A 197 38.25 -23.27 -8.83
CA PRO A 197 38.18 -21.83 -8.78
C PRO A 197 36.86 -21.47 -8.07
N TRP A 198 36.95 -21.05 -6.82
CA TRP A 198 35.88 -20.34 -6.14
C TRP A 198 35.85 -18.90 -6.69
N PRO A 199 34.73 -18.37 -7.21
CA PRO A 199 34.61 -16.94 -7.40
C PRO A 199 34.07 -16.30 -6.11
N LEU A 200 34.85 -15.33 -5.61
CA LEU A 200 34.36 -14.21 -4.79
C LEU A 200 33.51 -13.28 -5.66
#